data_AF-A0A814KQH7-F1
#
_entry.id   AF-A0A814KQH7-F1
#
_cell.length_a   1.000
_cell.length_b   1.000
_cell.length_c   1.000
_cell.angle_alpha   90.00
_cell.angle_beta   90.00
_cell.angle_gamma   90.00
#
_symmetry.space_group_name_H-M   'P 1'
#
loop_
_entity.id
_entity.type
_entity.pdbx_description
1 polymer ?
#
loop_
_entity_poly.entity_id
_entity_poly.type
_entity_poly.pdbx_seq_one_letter_code
_entity_poly.pdbx_strand_id
1 'polypeptide(L)'
;KANFNDGLTIIQLKEIVPPYLLLQPPFNVQENSTVLFAQHSEKVNTRSLSINSTRSAALDDALQQLRSSSNDIDLGNKKFSLDDIKIISEELKKNTTVNTLKLYSNEISDEGVVFIAEILKSNSTLTEINLSRNNISFKGAKAIGATLIVNKSLTDLYLRENRISDAGTSEIFNALKVNKRLKRLNVGNNEISTEGAKV
;
A
#
# COMPACT_ATOMS: atom_id res chain seq x y z
N LYS A 1 41.07 -12.52 -42.28
CA LYS A 1 41.81 -11.63 -41.36
C LYS A 1 40.93 -11.40 -40.15
N ALA A 2 41.37 -11.78 -38.96
CA ALA A 2 40.68 -11.48 -37.71
C ALA A 2 41.74 -11.07 -36.69
N ASN A 3 41.64 -9.86 -36.15
CA ASN A 3 42.30 -9.46 -34.92
C ASN A 3 41.62 -8.18 -34.41
N PHE A 4 40.99 -8.25 -33.26
CA PHE A 4 40.66 -7.09 -32.42
C PHE A 4 40.83 -7.59 -30.99
N ASN A 5 41.86 -7.06 -30.33
CA ASN A 5 42.39 -7.54 -29.08
C ASN A 5 42.61 -6.30 -28.19
N ASP A 6 42.45 -6.49 -26.88
CA ASP A 6 42.75 -5.49 -25.84
C ASP A 6 41.86 -4.21 -25.86
N GLY A 7 41.51 -3.61 -24.72
CA GLY A 7 41.71 -4.01 -23.33
C GLY A 7 41.46 -2.81 -22.41
N LEU A 8 40.56 -2.93 -21.42
CA LEU A 8 40.27 -1.84 -20.47
C LEU A 8 40.37 -2.33 -19.03
N THR A 9 41.39 -1.82 -18.34
CA THR A 9 41.70 -2.08 -16.92
C THR A 9 41.38 -0.82 -16.10
N ILE A 10 41.06 -1.01 -14.82
CA ILE A 10 40.52 0.02 -13.90
C ILE A 10 41.66 0.60 -13.02
N ILE A 11 41.38 1.68 -12.26
CA ILE A 11 42.17 2.27 -11.13
C ILE A 11 43.22 3.31 -11.65
N GLN A 12 43.48 4.50 -11.05
CA GLN A 12 43.39 4.97 -9.64
C GLN A 12 43.05 6.48 -9.47
N LEU A 13 42.85 6.92 -8.21
CA LEU A 13 42.66 8.34 -7.80
C LEU A 13 43.98 9.11 -7.59
N LYS A 14 43.91 10.46 -7.55
CA LYS A 14 44.60 11.30 -6.53
C LYS A 14 44.08 12.74 -6.44
N GLU A 15 44.29 13.37 -5.29
CA GLU A 15 43.85 14.73 -4.90
C GLU A 15 45.00 15.76 -5.02
N ILE A 16 44.70 17.05 -5.32
CA ILE A 16 45.54 18.22 -4.96
C ILE A 16 44.64 19.47 -4.72
N VAL A 17 44.86 20.15 -3.59
CA VAL A 17 44.22 21.41 -3.09
C VAL A 17 45.20 22.08 -2.09
N PRO A 18 45.25 23.42 -1.81
CA PRO A 18 44.55 24.60 -2.37
C PRO A 18 45.55 25.44 -3.25
N PRO A 19 46.08 26.69 -2.97
CA PRO A 19 45.88 27.77 -1.98
C PRO A 19 45.63 29.22 -2.52
N TYR A 20 45.04 30.06 -1.65
CA TYR A 20 45.05 31.54 -1.49
C TYR A 20 45.44 32.57 -2.58
N LEU A 21 44.51 33.51 -2.84
CA LEU A 21 44.63 35.00 -2.80
C LEU A 21 43.19 35.58 -2.94
N LEU A 22 42.50 36.05 -1.89
CA LEU A 22 42.58 37.36 -1.21
C LEU A 22 42.36 38.60 -2.11
N LEU A 23 41.11 39.09 -2.20
CA LEU A 23 40.64 40.44 -1.80
C LEU A 23 39.14 40.63 -2.16
N GLN A 24 38.48 41.67 -1.64
CA GLN A 24 37.01 41.90 -1.78
C GLN A 24 36.68 43.21 -2.58
N PRO A 25 35.52 43.90 -2.45
CA PRO A 25 34.64 44.20 -3.60
C PRO A 25 34.44 45.75 -3.73
N PRO A 26 33.31 46.32 -4.20
CA PRO A 26 32.21 45.81 -5.04
C PRO A 26 31.95 46.64 -6.31
N PHE A 27 31.07 46.18 -7.20
CA PHE A 27 30.30 47.08 -8.06
C PHE A 27 28.88 46.55 -8.30
N ASN A 28 27.90 47.44 -8.23
CA ASN A 28 26.49 47.20 -8.54
C ASN A 28 25.96 48.39 -9.35
N VAL A 29 25.62 48.16 -10.61
CA VAL A 29 24.88 49.11 -11.45
C VAL A 29 23.87 48.31 -12.27
N GLN A 30 22.60 48.67 -12.16
CA GLN A 30 21.56 48.17 -13.05
C GLN A 30 21.49 49.08 -14.28
N GLU A 31 21.34 48.53 -15.48
CA GLU A 31 20.46 49.15 -16.48
C GLU A 31 19.99 48.16 -17.56
N ASN A 32 18.85 48.48 -18.18
CA ASN A 32 18.19 47.64 -19.18
C ASN A 32 18.71 47.92 -20.60
N SER A 33 18.80 46.90 -21.45
CA SER A 33 18.79 47.07 -22.92
C SER A 33 18.34 45.79 -23.64
N THR A 34 17.03 45.60 -23.73
CA THR A 34 16.42 44.38 -24.31
C THR A 34 16.20 44.52 -25.81
N VAL A 35 17.19 44.20 -26.65
CA VAL A 35 16.97 43.90 -28.08
C VAL A 35 17.97 42.85 -28.61
N LEU A 36 17.53 41.60 -28.80
CA LEU A 36 17.75 40.89 -30.07
C LEU A 36 16.74 39.75 -30.29
N PHE A 37 16.43 39.49 -31.55
CA PHE A 37 15.25 38.75 -32.01
C PHE A 37 15.30 37.24 -31.74
N ALA A 38 14.22 36.71 -31.18
CA ALA A 38 13.85 35.30 -31.25
C ALA A 38 12.31 35.12 -31.28
N GLN A 39 11.66 35.64 -32.34
CA GLN A 39 10.29 35.21 -32.65
C GLN A 39 10.33 33.79 -33.24
N HIS A 40 10.02 32.78 -32.44
CA HIS A 40 9.17 31.65 -32.84
C HIS A 40 8.59 30.96 -31.59
N SER A 41 7.37 30.41 -31.72
CA SER A 41 6.54 30.08 -30.58
C SER A 41 6.69 28.64 -30.09
N GLU A 42 7.65 28.39 -29.21
CA GLU A 42 7.55 27.27 -28.27
C GLU A 42 7.39 27.78 -26.84
N LYS A 43 6.25 27.47 -26.22
CA LYS A 43 6.15 27.53 -24.76
C LYS A 43 7.01 26.40 -24.21
N VAL A 44 8.25 26.71 -23.82
CA VAL A 44 9.09 25.81 -23.02
C VAL A 44 8.34 25.53 -21.72
N ASN A 45 7.58 24.44 -21.73
CA ASN A 45 6.64 24.09 -20.69
C ASN A 45 7.41 23.51 -19.50
N THR A 46 7.97 24.40 -18.68
CA THR A 46 8.65 24.09 -17.41
C THR A 46 7.66 23.62 -16.32
N ARG A 47 6.68 22.80 -16.70
CA ARG A 47 6.09 21.80 -15.81
C ARG A 47 7.18 20.81 -15.44
N SER A 48 7.90 21.19 -14.38
CA SER A 48 8.49 20.33 -13.36
C SER A 48 8.34 18.84 -13.63
N LEU A 49 9.46 18.15 -13.84
CA LEU A 49 9.56 16.69 -13.89
C LEU A 49 8.72 16.11 -12.76
N SER A 50 7.58 15.50 -13.12
CA SER A 50 6.58 15.07 -12.15
C SER A 50 7.01 13.78 -11.46
N ILE A 51 7.91 13.91 -10.49
CA ILE A 51 8.29 12.86 -9.54
C ILE A 51 7.17 12.52 -8.53
N ASN A 52 5.95 13.04 -8.76
CA ASN A 52 4.75 12.37 -8.29
C ASN A 52 4.67 11.00 -8.97
N SER A 53 5.01 9.94 -8.23
CA SER A 53 4.41 8.63 -8.49
C SER A 53 2.91 8.81 -8.40
N THR A 54 2.23 8.83 -9.54
CA THR A 54 0.81 9.18 -9.62
C THR A 54 -0.01 8.10 -8.94
N ARG A 55 -0.56 8.47 -7.79
CA ARG A 55 -1.54 7.70 -7.02
C ARG A 55 -2.62 7.20 -7.95
N SER A 56 -3.05 5.95 -7.78
CA SER A 56 -4.12 5.40 -8.60
C SER A 56 -5.42 6.19 -8.34
N ALA A 57 -6.22 6.44 -9.37
CA ALA A 57 -7.52 7.10 -9.19
C ALA A 57 -8.44 6.32 -8.23
N ALA A 58 -8.24 5.00 -8.13
CA ALA A 58 -8.88 4.12 -7.16
C ALA A 58 -8.42 4.37 -5.71
N LEU A 59 -7.13 4.66 -5.47
CA LEU A 59 -6.62 5.04 -4.16
C LEU A 59 -7.13 6.41 -3.72
N ASP A 60 -7.18 7.38 -4.62
CA ASP A 60 -7.65 8.73 -4.27
C ASP A 60 -9.17 8.75 -4.00
N ASP A 61 -9.97 7.98 -4.76
CA ASP A 61 -11.37 7.65 -4.43
C ASP A 61 -11.50 6.99 -3.04
N ALA A 62 -10.73 5.92 -2.78
CA ALA A 62 -10.74 5.24 -1.49
C ALA A 62 -10.46 6.19 -0.32
N LEU A 63 -9.47 7.08 -0.46
CA LEU A 63 -9.10 8.04 0.58
C LEU A 63 -10.11 9.19 0.71
N GLN A 64 -10.83 9.55 -0.36
CA GLN A 64 -11.95 10.47 -0.28
C GLN A 64 -13.11 9.85 0.51
N GLN A 65 -13.44 8.57 0.27
CA GLN A 65 -14.47 7.85 1.02
C GLN A 65 -14.09 7.67 2.51
N LEU A 66 -12.84 7.33 2.80
CA LEU A 66 -12.34 7.21 4.18
C LEU A 66 -12.32 8.53 4.97
N ARG A 67 -12.48 9.67 4.29
CA ARG A 67 -12.51 11.03 4.86
C ARG A 67 -13.91 11.67 4.84
N SER A 68 -14.89 11.08 4.17
CA SER A 68 -16.26 11.65 4.05
C SER A 68 -17.15 11.37 5.27
N SER A 69 -16.59 10.84 6.35
CA SER A 69 -17.30 10.38 7.56
C SER A 69 -18.37 9.32 7.30
N SER A 70 -18.28 8.56 6.21
CA SER A 70 -19.15 7.40 5.98
C SER A 70 -18.83 6.27 6.96
N ASN A 71 -19.85 5.46 7.26
CA ASN A 71 -19.76 4.26 8.11
C ASN A 71 -19.62 2.97 7.30
N ASP A 72 -19.99 2.99 6.02
CA ASP A 72 -19.82 1.87 5.08
C ASP A 72 -19.02 2.35 3.86
N ILE A 73 -17.97 1.61 3.50
CA ILE A 73 -17.01 1.94 2.46
C ILE A 73 -16.89 0.74 1.52
N ASP A 74 -17.20 0.93 0.24
CA ASP A 74 -17.04 -0.11 -0.77
C ASP A 74 -15.89 0.18 -1.74
N LEU A 75 -14.79 -0.54 -1.51
CA LEU A 75 -13.58 -0.50 -2.31
C LEU A 75 -13.39 -1.81 -3.08
N GLY A 76 -14.48 -2.53 -3.41
CA GLY A 76 -14.41 -3.78 -4.17
C GLY A 76 -14.04 -3.60 -5.64
N ASN A 77 -13.30 -4.57 -6.21
CA ASN A 77 -12.87 -4.62 -7.63
C ASN A 77 -12.00 -3.43 -8.09
N LYS A 78 -11.23 -2.81 -7.18
CA LYS A 78 -10.40 -1.62 -7.44
C LYS A 78 -8.98 -1.94 -7.92
N LYS A 79 -8.51 -3.20 -7.77
CA LYS A 79 -7.16 -3.68 -8.12
C LYS A 79 -6.03 -2.92 -7.42
N PHE A 80 -6.16 -2.75 -6.10
CA PHE A 80 -5.14 -2.12 -5.28
C PHE A 80 -3.82 -2.90 -5.29
N SER A 81 -2.71 -2.18 -5.46
CA SER A 81 -1.37 -2.70 -5.18
C SER A 81 -1.16 -2.89 -3.66
N LEU A 82 -0.08 -3.59 -3.30
CA LEU A 82 0.32 -3.75 -1.91
C LEU A 82 0.55 -2.41 -1.20
N ASP A 83 1.09 -1.41 -1.91
CA ASP A 83 1.29 -0.06 -1.38
C ASP A 83 -0.03 0.73 -1.27
N ASP A 84 -0.98 0.56 -2.19
CA ASP A 84 -2.32 1.15 -2.04
C ASP A 84 -3.01 0.59 -0.77
N ILE A 85 -2.97 -0.73 -0.56
CA ILE A 85 -3.52 -1.38 0.66
C ILE A 85 -2.84 -0.87 1.93
N LYS A 86 -1.51 -0.70 1.91
CA LYS A 86 -0.74 -0.12 3.02
C LYS A 86 -1.15 1.32 3.31
N ILE A 87 -1.33 2.16 2.30
CA ILE A 87 -1.77 3.56 2.44
C ILE A 87 -3.21 3.62 2.99
N ILE A 88 -4.12 2.79 2.45
CA ILE A 88 -5.49 2.63 2.97
C ILE A 88 -5.47 2.21 4.45
N SER A 89 -4.55 1.32 4.83
CA SER A 89 -4.39 0.87 6.22
C SER A 89 -3.94 1.99 7.16
N GLU A 90 -3.00 2.84 6.74
CA GLU A 90 -2.53 3.98 7.54
C GLU A 90 -3.56 5.11 7.67
N GLU A 91 -4.52 5.22 6.75
CA GLU A 91 -5.68 6.12 6.89
C GLU A 91 -6.72 5.51 7.86
N LEU A 92 -7.05 4.22 7.70
CA LEU A 92 -7.99 3.48 8.55
C LEU A 92 -7.54 3.34 10.02
N LYS A 93 -6.23 3.32 10.30
CA LYS A 93 -5.67 3.40 11.66
C LYS A 93 -6.04 4.71 12.39
N LYS A 94 -6.47 5.75 11.66
CA LYS A 94 -6.88 7.07 12.19
C LYS A 94 -8.38 7.31 12.10
N ASN A 95 -9.09 6.60 11.23
CA ASN A 95 -10.53 6.75 11.05
C ASN A 95 -11.32 6.14 12.24
N THR A 96 -12.35 6.85 12.69
CA THR A 96 -13.24 6.48 13.80
C THR A 96 -14.73 6.50 13.43
N THR A 97 -15.06 6.46 12.13
CA THR A 97 -16.43 6.47 11.60
C THR A 97 -16.80 5.17 10.89
N VAL A 98 -15.82 4.50 10.27
CA VAL A 98 -16.03 3.32 9.44
C VAL A 98 -16.30 2.11 10.32
N ASN A 99 -17.47 1.51 10.07
CA ASN A 99 -17.97 0.30 10.72
C ASN A 99 -17.98 -0.90 9.76
N THR A 100 -18.09 -0.66 8.45
CA THR A 100 -18.07 -1.68 7.39
C THR A 100 -17.05 -1.31 6.31
N LEU A 101 -16.16 -2.24 5.96
CA LEU A 101 -15.16 -2.08 4.92
C LEU A 101 -15.20 -3.26 3.93
N LYS A 102 -15.48 -2.97 2.67
CA LYS A 102 -15.52 -3.97 1.61
C LYS A 102 -14.28 -3.82 0.70
N LEU A 103 -13.48 -4.87 0.63
CA LEU A 103 -12.18 -4.94 -0.06
C LEU A 103 -12.11 -6.18 -0.98
N TYR A 104 -13.25 -6.66 -1.45
CA TYR A 104 -13.34 -7.88 -2.25
C TYR A 104 -12.82 -7.69 -3.69
N SER A 105 -12.37 -8.76 -4.34
CA SER A 105 -11.85 -8.72 -5.73
C SER A 105 -10.67 -7.75 -5.95
N ASN A 106 -9.77 -7.63 -4.98
CA ASN A 106 -8.62 -6.70 -5.04
C ASN A 106 -7.26 -7.39 -5.16
N GLU A 107 -7.25 -8.71 -5.40
CA GLU A 107 -6.02 -9.50 -5.57
C GLU A 107 -5.09 -9.48 -4.33
N ILE A 108 -5.62 -9.09 -3.16
CA ILE A 108 -4.86 -8.83 -1.92
C ILE A 108 -4.14 -10.10 -1.45
N SER A 109 -2.82 -10.04 -1.34
CA SER A 109 -1.95 -11.13 -0.89
C SER A 109 -1.90 -11.26 0.64
N ASP A 110 -1.21 -12.29 1.14
CA ASP A 110 -0.97 -12.49 2.56
C ASP A 110 -0.27 -11.29 3.22
N GLU A 111 0.65 -10.65 2.50
CA GLU A 111 1.35 -9.43 2.94
C GLU A 111 0.39 -8.24 3.08
N GLY A 112 -0.58 -8.10 2.16
CA GLY A 112 -1.64 -7.10 2.26
C GLY A 112 -2.58 -7.37 3.44
N VAL A 113 -2.85 -8.64 3.73
CA VAL A 113 -3.60 -9.05 4.93
C VAL A 113 -2.87 -8.70 6.21
N VAL A 114 -1.52 -8.70 6.26
CA VAL A 114 -0.78 -8.28 7.46
C VAL A 114 -1.08 -6.83 7.82
N PHE A 115 -1.09 -5.90 6.86
CA PHE A 115 -1.46 -4.51 7.13
C PHE A 115 -2.91 -4.38 7.64
N ILE A 116 -3.86 -5.08 7.01
CA ILE A 116 -5.26 -5.10 7.43
C ILE A 116 -5.42 -5.71 8.84
N ALA A 117 -4.65 -6.75 9.14
CA ALA A 117 -4.60 -7.41 10.44
C ALA A 117 -4.01 -6.51 11.54
N GLU A 118 -3.16 -5.53 11.21
CA GLU A 118 -2.75 -4.47 12.14
C GLU A 118 -3.88 -3.47 12.42
N ILE A 119 -4.61 -2.99 11.39
CA ILE A 119 -5.78 -2.11 11.59
C ILE A 119 -6.74 -2.77 12.58
N LEU A 120 -7.07 -4.04 12.34
CA LEU A 120 -7.99 -4.82 13.16
C LEU A 120 -7.49 -5.09 14.60
N LYS A 121 -6.22 -4.78 14.94
CA LYS A 121 -5.72 -4.82 16.33
C LYS A 121 -5.93 -3.50 17.07
N SER A 122 -5.93 -2.36 16.38
CA SER A 122 -6.01 -1.02 16.99
C SER A 122 -7.35 -0.31 16.77
N ASN A 123 -8.02 -0.52 15.63
CA ASN A 123 -9.30 0.10 15.30
C ASN A 123 -10.46 -0.60 16.03
N SER A 124 -11.20 0.18 16.81
CA SER A 124 -12.33 -0.26 17.63
C SER A 124 -13.71 -0.02 17.00
N THR A 125 -13.80 0.62 15.83
CA THR A 125 -15.07 0.97 15.17
C THR A 125 -15.46 -0.03 14.09
N LEU A 126 -14.48 -0.61 13.40
CA LEU A 126 -14.69 -1.56 12.31
C LEU A 126 -15.33 -2.87 12.83
N THR A 127 -16.62 -3.04 12.55
CA THR A 127 -17.44 -4.20 12.92
C THR A 127 -17.55 -5.26 11.82
N GLU A 128 -17.49 -4.85 10.55
CA GLU A 128 -17.60 -5.74 9.40
C GLU A 128 -16.44 -5.54 8.41
N ILE A 129 -15.83 -6.63 7.95
CA ILE A 129 -14.85 -6.60 6.86
C ILE A 129 -15.10 -7.72 5.84
N ASN A 130 -15.11 -7.35 4.56
CA ASN A 130 -15.26 -8.30 3.45
C ASN A 130 -13.98 -8.35 2.61
N LEU A 131 -13.24 -9.46 2.74
CA LEU A 131 -12.00 -9.80 2.05
C LEU A 131 -12.19 -10.96 1.06
N SER A 132 -13.43 -11.23 0.63
CA SER A 132 -13.74 -12.28 -0.35
C SER A 132 -13.06 -12.02 -1.71
N ARG A 133 -12.81 -13.05 -2.53
CA ARG A 133 -12.18 -12.90 -3.87
C ARG A 133 -10.80 -12.24 -3.81
N ASN A 134 -9.93 -12.71 -2.93
CA ASN A 134 -8.55 -12.23 -2.81
C ASN A 134 -7.55 -13.40 -2.85
N ASN A 135 -6.27 -13.11 -2.65
CA ASN A 135 -5.16 -14.06 -2.78
C ASN A 135 -4.73 -14.68 -1.43
N ILE A 136 -5.60 -14.63 -0.42
CA ILE A 136 -5.30 -15.01 0.98
C ILE A 136 -5.07 -16.53 1.09
N SER A 137 -3.93 -16.93 1.65
CA SER A 137 -3.55 -18.32 1.90
C SER A 137 -3.58 -18.68 3.39
N PHE A 138 -3.00 -19.83 3.76
CA PHE A 138 -2.64 -20.18 5.13
C PHE A 138 -1.96 -19.03 5.90
N LYS A 139 -1.04 -18.27 5.28
CA LYS A 139 -0.28 -17.22 5.98
C LYS A 139 -1.19 -16.07 6.42
N GLY A 140 -2.02 -15.54 5.51
CA GLY A 140 -2.98 -14.49 5.81
C GLY A 140 -4.09 -14.98 6.76
N ALA A 141 -4.55 -16.22 6.61
CA ALA A 141 -5.48 -16.84 7.55
C ALA A 141 -4.91 -16.95 8.98
N LYS A 142 -3.62 -17.28 9.11
CA LYS A 142 -2.90 -17.27 10.40
C LYS A 142 -2.77 -15.86 10.99
N ALA A 143 -2.49 -14.85 10.16
CA ALA A 143 -2.46 -13.45 10.59
C ALA A 143 -3.85 -12.97 11.09
N ILE A 144 -4.92 -13.34 10.37
CA ILE A 144 -6.32 -13.11 10.77
C ILE A 144 -6.64 -13.80 12.09
N GLY A 145 -6.28 -15.08 12.26
CA GLY A 145 -6.47 -15.82 13.52
C GLY A 145 -5.78 -15.13 14.70
N ALA A 146 -4.50 -14.77 14.56
CA ALA A 146 -3.76 -14.04 15.58
C ALA A 146 -4.39 -12.67 15.93
N THR A 147 -4.97 -11.98 14.95
CA THR A 147 -5.74 -10.74 15.16
C THR A 147 -7.07 -10.99 15.86
N LEU A 148 -7.82 -12.05 15.51
CA LEU A 148 -9.11 -12.39 16.13
C LEU A 148 -8.99 -12.69 17.62
N ILE A 149 -7.86 -13.24 18.10
CA ILE A 149 -7.62 -13.44 19.54
C ILE A 149 -7.72 -12.12 20.32
N VAL A 150 -7.13 -11.04 19.79
CA VAL A 150 -7.02 -9.74 20.48
C VAL A 150 -8.11 -8.73 20.09
N ASN A 151 -8.61 -8.74 18.86
CA ASN A 151 -9.68 -7.85 18.41
C ASN A 151 -10.94 -7.98 19.30
N LYS A 152 -11.64 -6.85 19.52
CA LYS A 152 -12.90 -6.79 20.29
C LYS A 152 -14.06 -6.10 19.54
N SER A 153 -13.80 -5.49 18.38
CA SER A 153 -14.79 -4.75 17.58
C SER A 153 -15.52 -5.63 16.57
N LEU A 154 -14.80 -6.46 15.82
CA LEU A 154 -15.28 -7.17 14.64
C LEU A 154 -16.35 -8.21 14.99
N THR A 155 -17.52 -8.06 14.39
CA THR A 155 -18.64 -9.01 14.44
C THR A 155 -18.75 -9.85 13.17
N ASP A 156 -18.20 -9.38 12.05
CA ASP A 156 -18.48 -9.92 10.72
C ASP A 156 -17.23 -9.99 9.83
N LEU A 157 -16.93 -11.19 9.32
CA LEU A 157 -15.73 -11.47 8.54
C LEU A 157 -16.06 -12.39 7.34
N TYR A 158 -15.89 -11.86 6.13
CA TYR A 158 -16.09 -12.62 4.89
C TYR A 158 -14.75 -12.85 4.19
N LEU A 159 -14.42 -14.13 3.95
CA LEU A 159 -13.19 -14.63 3.33
C LEU A 159 -13.51 -15.59 2.17
N ARG A 160 -14.73 -15.52 1.63
CA ARG A 160 -15.23 -16.46 0.61
C ARG A 160 -14.46 -16.31 -0.71
N GLU A 161 -14.23 -17.40 -1.45
CA GLU A 161 -13.41 -17.36 -2.68
C GLU A 161 -11.98 -16.83 -2.41
N ASN A 162 -11.22 -17.54 -1.57
CA ASN A 162 -9.79 -17.32 -1.30
C ASN A 162 -9.05 -18.68 -1.38
N ARG A 163 -7.77 -18.73 -0.97
CA ARG A 163 -6.90 -19.93 -1.01
C ARG A 163 -6.58 -20.47 0.40
N ILE A 164 -7.55 -20.37 1.31
CA ILE A 164 -7.38 -20.79 2.71
C ILE A 164 -7.53 -22.31 2.80
N SER A 165 -6.46 -23.00 3.18
CA SER A 165 -6.46 -24.45 3.40
C SER A 165 -6.98 -24.84 4.79
N ASP A 166 -7.19 -26.14 5.03
CA ASP A 166 -7.56 -26.73 6.33
C ASP A 166 -6.74 -26.18 7.51
N ALA A 167 -5.43 -26.00 7.31
CA ALA A 167 -4.53 -25.43 8.32
C ALA A 167 -4.83 -23.95 8.60
N GLY A 168 -5.13 -23.16 7.56
CA GLY A 168 -5.50 -21.74 7.72
C GLY A 168 -6.87 -21.58 8.39
N THR A 169 -7.82 -22.44 8.02
CA THR A 169 -9.14 -22.53 8.68
C THR A 169 -8.98 -22.91 10.14
N SER A 170 -8.11 -23.87 10.48
CA SER A 170 -7.81 -24.28 11.85
C SER A 170 -7.25 -23.14 12.71
N GLU A 171 -6.37 -22.28 12.18
CA GLU A 171 -5.87 -21.09 12.90
C GLU A 171 -7.00 -20.11 13.23
N ILE A 172 -7.92 -19.86 12.28
CA ILE A 172 -9.09 -19.00 12.48
C ILE A 172 -10.04 -19.62 13.52
N PHE A 173 -10.38 -20.91 13.40
CA PHE A 173 -11.30 -21.60 14.31
C PHE A 173 -10.73 -21.72 15.73
N ASN A 174 -9.41 -21.92 15.87
CA ASN A 174 -8.75 -21.85 17.17
C ASN A 174 -8.84 -20.44 17.80
N ALA A 175 -8.78 -19.37 17.01
CA ALA A 175 -9.03 -18.02 17.52
C ALA A 175 -10.49 -17.80 17.96
N LEU A 176 -11.48 -18.43 17.30
CA LEU A 176 -12.90 -18.36 17.72
C LEU A 176 -13.20 -19.10 19.03
N LYS A 177 -12.34 -20.04 19.45
CA LYS A 177 -12.44 -20.67 20.78
C LYS A 177 -12.27 -19.63 21.90
N VAL A 178 -11.51 -18.55 21.67
CA VAL A 178 -11.33 -17.43 22.62
C VAL A 178 -12.05 -16.13 22.25
N ASN A 179 -12.23 -15.81 20.96
CA ASN A 179 -13.01 -14.65 20.54
C ASN A 179 -14.52 -14.88 20.81
N LYS A 180 -15.18 -13.89 21.44
CA LYS A 180 -16.62 -13.89 21.75
C LYS A 180 -17.34 -12.66 21.17
N ARG A 181 -16.83 -12.16 20.04
CA ARG A 181 -17.24 -10.91 19.38
C ARG A 181 -17.64 -11.14 17.93
N LEU A 182 -16.89 -11.97 17.20
CA LEU A 182 -17.28 -12.42 15.88
C LEU A 182 -18.57 -13.27 15.95
N LYS A 183 -19.54 -12.93 15.11
CA LYS A 183 -20.87 -13.55 15.01
C LYS A 183 -21.07 -14.24 13.67
N ARG A 184 -20.47 -13.72 12.59
CA ARG A 184 -20.55 -14.30 11.25
C ARG A 184 -19.14 -14.45 10.66
N LEU A 185 -18.84 -15.66 10.22
CA LEU A 185 -17.63 -16.01 9.47
C LEU A 185 -18.07 -16.71 8.18
N ASN A 186 -17.54 -16.30 7.03
CA ASN A 186 -17.77 -16.98 5.76
C ASN A 186 -16.43 -17.36 5.11
N VAL A 187 -16.09 -18.64 5.16
CA VAL A 187 -14.90 -19.24 4.51
C VAL A 187 -15.26 -20.12 3.31
N GLY A 188 -16.47 -19.99 2.74
CA GLY A 188 -16.90 -20.82 1.61
C GLY A 188 -16.00 -20.67 0.36
N ASN A 189 -16.03 -21.65 -0.53
CA ASN A 189 -15.23 -21.66 -1.78
C ASN A 189 -13.73 -21.37 -1.53
N ASN A 190 -13.15 -22.00 -0.50
CA ASN A 190 -11.72 -22.00 -0.21
C ASN A 190 -11.13 -23.41 -0.43
N GLU A 191 -9.83 -23.58 -0.24
CA GLU A 191 -9.09 -24.85 -0.36
C GLU A 191 -9.32 -25.78 0.85
N ILE A 192 -10.56 -25.85 1.34
CA ILE A 192 -10.97 -26.59 2.54
C ILE A 192 -11.49 -27.98 2.14
N SER A 193 -10.90 -29.03 2.71
CA SER A 193 -11.28 -30.42 2.49
C SER A 193 -12.51 -30.83 3.31
N THR A 194 -13.01 -32.05 3.10
CA THR A 194 -14.05 -32.64 3.94
C THR A 194 -13.64 -32.81 5.40
N GLU A 195 -12.34 -32.84 5.69
CA GLU A 195 -11.81 -32.92 7.07
C GLU A 195 -11.62 -31.53 7.67
N GLY A 196 -11.13 -30.55 6.89
CA GLY A 196 -11.05 -29.14 7.28
C GLY A 196 -12.40 -28.46 7.50
N ALA A 197 -13.51 -29.11 7.11
CA ALA A 197 -14.87 -28.71 7.40
C ALA A 197 -15.43 -29.23 8.75
N LYS A 198 -14.64 -29.99 9.54
CA LYS A 198 -15.08 -30.64 10.81
C LYS A 198 -14.52 -30.00 12.09
N VAL A 199 -13.75 -28.90 11.99
CA VAL A 199 -13.02 -28.24 13.11
C VAL A 199 -13.84 -27.20 13.88
#